data_AF-A0A8D8SR95-F1
#
_entry.id   AF-A0A8D8SR95-F1
#
_cell.length_a   1.000
_cell.length_b   1.000
_cell.length_c   1.000
_cell.angle_alpha   90.00
_cell.angle_beta   90.00
_cell.angle_gamma   90.00
#
_symmetry.space_group_name_H-M   'P 1'
#
loop_
_entity.id
_entity.type
_entity.pdbx_description
1 polymer ?
#
loop_
_entity_poly.entity_id
_entity_poly.type
_entity_poly.pdbx_seq_one_letter_code
_entity_poly.pdbx_strand_id
1 'polypeptide(L)'
;MTSDNEDFWKFSFHELGIYDLPAFVDYILDRSSFSKMTIIAHSLANAATLVMTSTKPEYNDKINLFVGLAPYVFAVNFPPGPLAEPLLRSAVRYCNRVRKFEIFETRSINPLVRICDIIPLPCAFIYLLLLGITDIKYDLDLKRLEKSLVNLIGSYRINSYNHFDLVIAHDTKEMMYDHIVEIIGQNQEPPLVNGLSTKRTPRSPG
;
A
#
# COMPACT_ATOMS: atom_id res chain seq x y z
N MET A 1 -7.86 7.86 -24.04
CA MET A 1 -6.44 8.26 -23.91
C MET A 1 -5.62 6.98 -23.95
N THR A 2 -4.51 6.92 -24.69
CA THR A 2 -3.66 5.72 -24.80
C THR A 2 -2.37 5.90 -23.98
N SER A 3 -1.67 4.80 -23.69
CA SER A 3 -0.39 4.81 -22.96
C SER A 3 0.75 5.55 -23.68
N ASP A 4 0.57 5.87 -24.97
CA ASP A 4 1.53 6.69 -25.74
C ASP A 4 1.42 8.19 -25.44
N ASN A 5 0.35 8.63 -24.76
CA ASN A 5 0.15 10.03 -24.39
C ASN A 5 0.76 10.30 -23.00
N GLU A 6 1.58 11.36 -22.88
CA GLU A 6 2.12 11.83 -21.59
C GLU A 6 1.02 12.08 -20.55
N ASP A 7 -0.13 12.62 -20.97
CA ASP A 7 -1.26 12.91 -20.08
C ASP A 7 -1.82 11.64 -19.42
N PHE A 8 -1.68 10.48 -20.06
CA PHE A 8 -2.09 9.20 -19.46
C PHE A 8 -1.28 8.87 -18.20
N TRP A 9 -0.02 9.32 -18.13
CA TRP A 9 0.91 9.04 -17.03
C TRP A 9 0.95 10.14 -15.97
N LYS A 10 0.09 11.16 -16.09
CA LYS A 10 -0.04 12.24 -15.10
C LYS A 10 -0.89 11.80 -13.91
N PHE A 11 -0.44 10.76 -13.23
CA PHE A 11 -1.04 10.28 -11.99
C PHE A 11 0.04 9.96 -10.96
N SER A 12 -0.38 9.89 -9.71
CA SER A 12 0.41 9.55 -8.54
C SER A 12 -0.41 8.69 -7.60
N PHE A 13 0.12 8.40 -6.40
CA PHE A 13 -0.67 7.74 -5.36
C PHE A 13 -1.91 8.56 -4.94
N HIS A 14 -1.95 9.85 -5.26
CA HIS A 14 -3.12 10.69 -5.01
C HIS A 14 -4.31 10.21 -5.84
N GLU A 15 -4.14 10.08 -7.16
CA GLU A 15 -5.18 9.59 -8.08
C GLU A 15 -5.62 8.16 -7.72
N LEU A 16 -4.70 7.31 -7.27
CA LEU A 16 -5.05 5.99 -6.74
C LEU A 16 -6.01 6.09 -5.55
N GLY A 17 -5.80 7.05 -4.65
CA GLY A 17 -6.64 7.26 -3.48
C GLY A 17 -7.98 7.92 -3.78
N ILE A 18 -8.05 8.84 -4.75
CA ILE A 18 -9.28 9.59 -5.03
C ILE A 18 -10.15 9.00 -6.14
N TYR A 19 -9.62 8.11 -6.98
CA TYR A 19 -10.36 7.48 -8.07
C TYR A 19 -10.36 5.95 -7.95
N ASP A 20 -9.18 5.32 -7.96
CA ASP A 20 -9.07 3.86 -8.09
C ASP A 20 -9.62 3.12 -6.86
N LEU A 21 -9.15 3.46 -5.67
CA LEU A 21 -9.61 2.82 -4.43
C LEU A 21 -11.12 2.99 -4.18
N PRO A 22 -11.71 4.21 -4.32
CA PRO A 22 -13.16 4.39 -4.31
C PRO A 22 -13.92 3.44 -5.25
N ALA A 23 -13.47 3.35 -6.50
CA ALA A 23 -14.08 2.47 -7.49
C ALA A 23 -13.98 0.99 -7.12
N PHE A 24 -12.83 0.55 -6.58
CA PHE A 24 -12.67 -0.82 -6.09
C PHE A 24 -13.57 -1.12 -4.89
N VAL A 25 -13.63 -0.22 -3.91
CA VAL A 25 -14.47 -0.39 -2.72
C VAL A 25 -15.94 -0.51 -3.14
N ASP A 26 -16.42 0.40 -3.97
CA ASP A 26 -17.82 0.37 -4.44
C ASP A 26 -18.12 -0.89 -5.23
N TYR A 27 -17.25 -1.24 -6.18
CA TYR A 27 -17.42 -2.46 -6.96
C TYR A 27 -17.48 -3.73 -6.10
N ILE A 28 -16.59 -3.84 -5.12
CA ILE A 28 -16.56 -5.01 -4.22
C ILE A 28 -17.81 -5.04 -3.35
N LEU A 29 -18.19 -3.91 -2.74
CA LEU A 29 -19.35 -3.86 -1.86
C LEU A 29 -20.64 -4.15 -2.63
N ASP A 30 -20.82 -3.59 -3.82
CA ASP A 30 -21.99 -3.81 -4.69
C ASP A 30 -22.12 -5.27 -5.16
N ARG A 31 -21.01 -5.99 -5.27
CA ARG A 31 -20.97 -7.40 -5.68
C ARG A 31 -20.92 -8.37 -4.50
N SER A 32 -20.69 -7.85 -3.31
CA SER A 32 -20.68 -8.61 -2.08
C SER A 32 -22.02 -8.43 -1.36
N SER A 33 -22.35 -9.34 -0.45
CA SER A 33 -23.47 -9.11 0.48
C SER A 33 -23.05 -8.27 1.69
N PHE A 34 -21.94 -7.54 1.64
CA PHE A 34 -21.43 -6.77 2.79
C PHE A 34 -21.58 -5.27 2.56
N SER A 35 -21.89 -4.53 3.63
CA SER A 35 -21.93 -3.06 3.65
C SER A 35 -20.57 -2.42 3.91
N LYS A 36 -19.61 -3.18 4.45
CA LYS A 36 -18.27 -2.72 4.80
C LYS A 36 -17.23 -3.77 4.47
N MET A 37 -15.99 -3.33 4.26
CA MET A 37 -14.86 -4.23 4.03
C MET A 37 -13.65 -3.86 4.89
N THR A 38 -12.80 -4.85 5.13
CA THR A 38 -11.46 -4.64 5.70
C THR A 38 -10.49 -4.31 4.57
N ILE A 39 -9.68 -3.28 4.76
CA ILE A 39 -8.56 -2.95 3.87
C ILE A 39 -7.26 -3.36 4.56
N ILE A 40 -6.47 -4.19 3.88
CA ILE A 40 -5.10 -4.51 4.26
C ILE A 40 -4.20 -3.89 3.18
N ALA A 41 -3.36 -2.93 3.56
CA ALA A 41 -2.51 -2.19 2.63
C ALA A 41 -1.03 -2.38 2.95
N HIS A 42 -0.22 -2.62 1.93
CA HIS A 42 1.24 -2.70 2.07
C HIS A 42 1.92 -1.47 1.46
N SER A 43 2.97 -0.95 2.11
CA SER A 43 3.84 0.07 1.53
C SER A 43 3.05 1.32 1.08
N LEU A 44 3.20 1.74 -0.17
CA LEU A 44 2.55 2.90 -0.78
C LEU A 44 1.01 2.83 -0.77
N ALA A 45 0.42 1.63 -0.75
CA ALA A 45 -1.03 1.48 -0.70
C ALA A 45 -1.62 2.10 0.58
N ASN A 46 -0.83 2.23 1.64
CA ASN A 46 -1.22 2.94 2.86
C ASN A 46 -1.47 4.42 2.60
N ALA A 47 -0.57 5.10 1.88
CA ALA A 47 -0.75 6.50 1.51
C ALA A 47 -2.00 6.68 0.65
N ALA A 48 -2.20 5.84 -0.37
CA ALA A 48 -3.38 5.88 -1.21
C ALA A 48 -4.68 5.68 -0.39
N THR A 49 -4.68 4.72 0.54
CA THR A 49 -5.83 4.46 1.43
C THR A 49 -6.12 5.66 2.33
N LEU A 50 -5.08 6.28 2.91
CA LEU A 50 -5.25 7.48 3.74
C LEU A 50 -5.66 8.70 2.92
N VAL A 51 -5.22 8.84 1.66
CA VAL A 51 -5.74 9.86 0.74
C VAL A 51 -7.24 9.65 0.54
N MET A 52 -7.68 8.43 0.26
CA MET A 52 -9.10 8.12 0.10
C MET A 52 -9.90 8.52 1.35
N THR A 53 -9.51 8.02 2.53
CA THR A 53 -10.31 8.18 3.75
C THR A 53 -10.28 9.61 4.30
N SER A 54 -9.24 10.40 4.00
CA SER A 54 -9.16 11.81 4.41
C SER A 54 -9.86 12.76 3.44
N THR A 55 -9.80 12.50 2.13
CA THR A 55 -10.38 13.38 1.10
C THR A 55 -11.83 13.02 0.75
N LYS A 56 -12.23 11.77 1.01
CA LYS A 56 -13.57 11.22 0.76
C LYS A 56 -14.09 10.56 2.03
N PRO A 57 -14.46 11.36 3.05
CA PRO A 57 -14.80 10.84 4.37
C PRO A 57 -15.98 9.85 4.37
N GLU A 58 -16.84 9.88 3.35
CA GLU A 58 -17.92 8.92 3.14
C GLU A 58 -17.44 7.46 2.99
N TYR A 59 -16.17 7.23 2.62
CA TYR A 59 -15.59 5.87 2.58
C TYR A 59 -15.19 5.35 3.96
N ASN A 60 -15.08 6.20 4.99
CA ASN A 60 -14.84 5.71 6.34
C ASN A 60 -16.01 4.84 6.84
N ASP A 61 -17.23 5.12 6.40
CA ASP A 61 -18.41 4.31 6.75
C ASP A 61 -18.45 2.97 6.00
N LYS A 62 -17.65 2.81 4.94
CA LYS A 62 -17.53 1.59 4.12
C LYS A 62 -16.37 0.69 4.55
N ILE A 63 -15.57 1.13 5.52
CA ILE A 63 -14.39 0.40 6.00
C ILE A 63 -14.60 0.06 7.47
N ASN A 64 -14.60 -1.24 7.80
CA ASN A 64 -14.71 -1.67 9.20
C ASN A 64 -13.35 -1.72 9.90
N LEU A 65 -12.27 -1.95 9.15
CA LEU A 65 -10.92 -2.07 9.66
C LEU A 65 -9.92 -1.72 8.56
N PHE A 66 -8.92 -0.92 8.91
CA PHE A 66 -7.75 -0.65 8.09
C PHE A 66 -6.50 -1.22 8.78
N VAL A 67 -5.79 -2.12 8.07
CA VAL A 67 -4.55 -2.74 8.52
C VAL A 67 -3.42 -2.25 7.63
N GLY A 68 -2.51 -1.46 8.20
CA GLY A 68 -1.36 -0.92 7.48
C GLY A 68 -0.09 -1.73 7.72
N LEU A 69 0.37 -2.44 6.69
CA LEU A 69 1.59 -3.25 6.70
C LEU A 69 2.74 -2.44 6.10
N ALA A 70 3.79 -2.21 6.88
CA ALA A 70 4.90 -1.32 6.52
C ALA A 70 4.41 -0.03 5.82
N PRO A 71 3.70 0.86 6.53
CA PRO A 71 3.03 2.02 5.94
C PRO A 71 3.97 3.14 5.48
N TYR A 72 4.12 3.29 4.16
CA TYR A 72 4.87 4.39 3.55
C TYR A 72 3.95 5.60 3.32
N VAL A 73 3.89 6.51 4.29
CA VAL A 73 2.96 7.67 4.30
C VAL A 73 3.71 9.00 4.31
N PHE A 74 4.67 9.14 5.22
CA PHE A 74 5.60 10.27 5.22
C PHE A 74 6.96 9.78 4.71
N ALA A 75 7.56 10.56 3.82
CA ALA A 75 8.90 10.30 3.28
C ALA A 75 9.89 11.41 3.71
N VAL A 76 9.61 12.08 4.82
CA VAL A 76 10.36 13.28 5.26
C VAL A 76 11.74 12.89 5.76
N ASN A 77 11.84 11.75 6.44
CA ASN A 77 13.09 11.30 7.05
C ASN A 77 13.78 10.21 6.25
N PHE A 78 13.32 9.93 5.03
CA PHE A 78 13.96 9.02 4.10
C PHE A 78 15.24 9.68 3.55
N PRO A 79 16.45 9.30 3.98
CA PRO A 79 17.67 9.90 3.45
C PRO A 79 18.06 9.13 2.18
N PRO A 80 17.81 9.63 0.96
CA PRO A 80 18.48 9.06 -0.18
C PRO A 80 19.99 9.17 0.08
N GLY A 81 20.75 8.09 -0.13
CA GLY A 81 22.21 8.18 -0.06
C GLY A 81 22.71 9.33 -0.94
N PRO A 82 23.89 9.91 -0.69
CA PRO A 82 24.37 11.12 -1.38
C PRO A 82 24.43 10.98 -2.92
N LEU A 83 24.44 9.75 -3.44
CA LEU A 83 24.38 9.45 -4.87
C LEU A 83 22.99 9.08 -5.39
N ALA A 84 22.04 8.71 -4.51
CA ALA A 84 20.71 8.26 -4.90
C ALA A 84 19.85 9.40 -5.45
N GLU A 85 19.87 10.58 -4.81
CA GLU A 85 19.13 11.74 -5.32
C GLU A 85 19.60 12.22 -6.71
N PRO A 86 20.90 12.50 -6.95
CA PRO A 86 21.35 12.92 -8.27
C PRO A 86 21.17 11.84 -9.34
N LEU A 87 21.29 10.56 -8.97
CA LEU A 87 21.05 9.43 -9.89
C LEU A 87 19.56 9.32 -10.25
N LEU A 88 18.66 9.40 -9.28
CA LEU A 88 17.21 9.38 -9.50
C LEU A 88 16.78 10.56 -10.36
N ARG A 89 17.24 11.78 -10.05
CA ARG A 89 16.97 12.97 -10.88
C ARG A 89 17.48 12.80 -12.31
N SER A 90 18.64 12.17 -12.49
CA SER A 90 19.21 11.92 -13.82
C SER A 90 18.44 10.85 -14.59
N ALA A 91 18.00 9.79 -13.92
CA ALA A 91 17.14 8.76 -14.48
C ALA A 91 15.78 9.35 -14.91
N VAL A 92 15.11 10.13 -14.05
CA VAL A 92 13.84 10.80 -14.39
C VAL A 92 14.00 11.75 -15.57
N ARG A 93 15.08 12.56 -15.61
CA ARG A 93 15.38 13.44 -16.75
C ARG A 93 15.61 12.65 -18.04
N TYR A 94 16.28 11.51 -17.96
CA TYR A 94 16.48 10.63 -19.10
C TYR A 94 15.13 10.07 -19.60
N CYS A 95 14.31 9.50 -18.70
CA CYS A 95 12.98 8.98 -19.01
C CYS A 95 12.08 10.03 -19.68
N ASN A 96 12.05 11.25 -19.15
CA ASN A 96 11.32 12.37 -19.75
C ASN A 96 11.86 12.73 -21.15
N ARG A 97 13.19 12.71 -21.35
CA ARG A 97 13.80 12.98 -22.67
C ARG A 97 13.40 11.94 -23.71
N VAL A 98 13.37 10.66 -23.34
CA VAL A 98 13.03 9.57 -24.25
C VAL A 98 11.52 9.31 -24.32
N ARG A 99 10.70 10.16 -23.66
CA ARG A 99 9.24 10.01 -23.54
C ARG A 99 8.81 8.60 -23.09
N LYS A 100 9.60 7.98 -22.20
CA LYS A 100 9.26 6.73 -21.54
C LYS A 100 8.76 7.03 -20.15
N PHE A 101 7.46 6.87 -19.96
CA PHE A 101 6.78 7.16 -18.69
C PHE A 101 6.41 5.89 -17.93
N GLU A 102 6.51 4.72 -18.56
CA GLU A 102 6.36 3.41 -17.93
C GLU A 102 7.71 2.90 -17.40
N ILE A 103 7.77 2.64 -16.10
CA ILE A 103 9.02 2.28 -15.40
C ILE A 103 9.27 0.75 -15.40
N PHE A 104 8.28 -0.06 -15.81
CA PHE A 104 8.35 -1.53 -15.87
C PHE A 104 7.62 -2.12 -17.09
N GLU A 105 7.89 -1.53 -18.26
CA GLU A 105 7.33 -1.99 -19.54
C GLU A 105 7.80 -3.43 -19.84
N THR A 106 6.89 -4.41 -19.77
CA THR A 106 7.16 -5.84 -20.09
C THR A 106 7.56 -6.08 -21.55
N ARG A 107 7.40 -5.06 -22.41
CA ARG A 107 7.81 -5.07 -23.82
C ARG A 107 8.81 -3.95 -24.10
N SER A 108 9.89 -3.86 -23.31
CA SER A 108 10.85 -2.78 -23.53
C SER A 108 11.63 -2.93 -24.85
N ILE A 109 11.64 -1.86 -25.64
CA ILE A 109 12.47 -1.70 -26.87
C ILE A 109 13.94 -1.36 -26.56
N ASN A 110 14.30 -1.12 -25.29
CA ASN A 110 15.65 -0.71 -24.89
C ASN A 110 16.46 -1.90 -24.35
N PRO A 111 17.60 -2.25 -24.96
CA PRO A 111 18.40 -3.42 -24.55
C PRO A 111 18.94 -3.32 -23.11
N LEU A 112 19.11 -2.11 -22.55
CA LEU A 112 19.52 -1.93 -21.16
C LEU A 112 18.40 -2.24 -20.15
N VAL A 113 17.13 -2.02 -20.53
CA VAL A 113 15.96 -2.32 -19.68
C VAL A 113 15.59 -3.81 -19.78
N ARG A 114 15.84 -4.44 -20.95
CA ARG A 114 15.72 -5.90 -21.13
C ARG A 114 16.58 -6.75 -20.20
N ILE A 115 17.67 -6.19 -19.66
CA ILE A 115 18.48 -6.90 -18.65
C ILE A 115 17.64 -7.23 -17.41
N CYS A 116 16.67 -6.39 -17.07
CA CYS A 116 15.73 -6.64 -15.97
C CYS A 116 14.62 -7.65 -16.32
N ASP A 117 14.30 -7.82 -17.61
CA ASP A 117 13.40 -8.90 -18.07
C ASP A 117 14.10 -10.27 -18.02
N ILE A 118 15.42 -10.29 -18.25
CA ILE A 118 16.25 -11.50 -18.27
C ILE A 118 16.71 -11.88 -16.84
N ILE A 119 16.98 -10.88 -15.99
CA ILE A 119 17.45 -11.10 -14.62
C ILE A 119 16.65 -10.20 -13.65
N PRO A 120 15.41 -10.58 -13.31
CA PRO A 120 14.52 -9.75 -12.49
C PRO A 120 15.00 -9.56 -11.05
N LEU A 121 15.69 -10.57 -10.48
CA LEU A 121 16.16 -10.55 -9.09
C LEU A 121 17.23 -9.47 -8.81
N PRO A 122 18.31 -9.33 -9.60
CA PRO A 122 19.28 -8.24 -9.43
C PRO A 122 18.73 -6.85 -9.73
N CYS A 123 17.79 -6.71 -10.66
CA CYS A 123 17.13 -5.43 -10.90
C CYS A 123 16.19 -5.04 -9.76
N ALA A 124 15.44 -6.00 -9.22
CA ALA A 124 14.71 -5.82 -7.97
C ALA A 124 15.69 -5.45 -6.85
N PHE A 125 16.82 -6.15 -6.71
CA PHE A 125 17.84 -5.85 -5.69
C PHE A 125 18.47 -4.46 -5.83
N ILE A 126 18.72 -3.99 -7.06
CA ILE A 126 19.18 -2.62 -7.35
C ILE A 126 18.08 -1.61 -7.03
N TYR A 127 16.81 -1.87 -7.38
CA TYR A 127 15.70 -1.02 -6.98
C TYR A 127 15.52 -0.98 -5.45
N LEU A 128 15.69 -2.11 -4.78
CA LEU A 128 15.64 -2.24 -3.32
C LEU A 128 16.78 -1.46 -2.64
N LEU A 129 17.99 -1.52 -3.21
CA LEU A 129 19.16 -0.73 -2.78
C LEU A 129 18.98 0.78 -3.06
N LEU A 130 18.40 1.16 -4.20
CA LEU A 130 18.16 2.55 -4.59
C LEU A 130 17.01 3.18 -3.79
N LEU A 131 15.98 2.39 -3.46
CA LEU A 131 14.87 2.79 -2.61
C LEU A 131 15.21 2.68 -1.13
N GLY A 132 16.41 2.23 -0.75
CA GLY A 132 16.98 2.40 0.58
C GLY A 132 16.05 2.01 1.75
N ILE A 133 15.14 1.05 1.57
CA ILE A 133 14.13 0.70 2.59
C ILE A 133 14.70 -0.21 3.69
N THR A 134 15.99 -0.02 3.97
CA THR A 134 16.73 -0.62 5.06
C THR A 134 17.10 0.52 6.00
N ASP A 135 16.28 0.69 7.05
CA ASP A 135 16.70 1.09 8.39
C ASP A 135 16.49 2.51 8.99
N ILE A 136 16.19 2.44 10.30
CA ILE A 136 16.24 3.41 11.43
C ILE A 136 15.34 4.67 11.37
N LYS A 137 15.26 5.42 10.26
CA LYS A 137 14.54 6.71 10.26
C LYS A 137 13.03 6.61 10.03
N TYR A 138 12.59 5.46 9.55
CA TYR A 138 11.20 5.13 9.34
C TYR A 138 10.37 5.19 10.64
N ASP A 139 10.98 4.88 11.78
CA ASP A 139 10.30 4.91 13.08
C ASP A 139 9.78 6.29 13.47
N LEU A 140 10.41 7.38 13.02
CA LEU A 140 9.92 8.73 13.31
C LEU A 140 8.67 9.06 12.48
N ASP A 141 8.68 8.68 11.21
CA ASP A 141 7.54 8.83 10.31
C ASP A 141 6.37 7.94 10.73
N LEU A 142 6.64 6.73 11.22
CA LEU A 142 5.64 5.85 11.87
C LEU A 142 5.07 6.47 13.15
N LYS A 143 5.90 6.97 14.07
CA LYS A 143 5.42 7.64 15.29
C LYS A 143 4.57 8.86 14.98
N ARG A 144 4.89 9.58 13.91
CA ARG A 144 4.06 10.70 13.44
C ARG A 144 2.71 10.21 12.92
N LEU A 145 2.70 9.12 12.15
CA LEU A 145 1.47 8.51 11.66
C LEU A 145 0.59 8.02 12.82
N GLU A 146 1.14 7.27 13.77
CA GLU A 146 0.43 6.79 14.96
C GLU A 146 -0.27 7.93 15.72
N LYS A 147 0.41 9.06 15.91
CA LYS A 147 -0.16 10.24 16.56
C LYS A 147 -1.25 10.94 15.75
N SER A 148 -1.25 10.75 14.43
CA SER A 148 -2.24 11.36 13.52
C SER A 148 -3.52 10.52 13.39
N LEU A 149 -3.45 9.22 13.72
CA LEU A 149 -4.57 8.30 13.64
C LEU A 149 -5.42 8.37 14.91
N VAL A 150 -6.61 8.95 14.81
CA VAL A 150 -7.53 9.15 15.95
C VAL A 150 -8.23 7.86 16.42
N ASN A 151 -8.22 6.81 15.60
CA ASN A 151 -8.89 5.53 15.81
C ASN A 151 -7.92 4.34 15.71
N LEU A 152 -6.66 4.53 16.12
CA LEU A 152 -5.65 3.48 16.12
C LEU A 152 -5.98 2.37 17.13
N ILE A 153 -6.24 1.16 16.64
CA ILE A 153 -6.49 -0.02 17.48
C ILE A 153 -5.18 -0.56 18.09
N GLY A 154 -4.11 -0.58 17.31
CA GLY A 154 -2.80 -1.05 17.75
C GLY A 154 -1.70 -0.80 16.73
N SER A 155 -0.46 -0.80 17.21
CA SER A 155 0.76 -0.72 16.40
C SER A 155 1.73 -1.79 16.88
N TYR A 156 2.29 -2.56 15.95
CA TYR A 156 3.10 -3.74 16.25
C TYR A 156 4.38 -3.71 15.41
N ARG A 157 5.53 -3.83 16.07
CA ARG A 157 6.83 -3.96 15.42
C ARG A 157 7.26 -5.43 15.43
N ILE A 158 7.57 -5.97 14.25
CA ILE A 158 8.18 -7.29 14.11
C ILE A 158 9.70 -7.08 14.06
N ASN A 159 10.39 -7.41 15.15
CA ASN A 159 11.80 -7.05 15.35
C ASN A 159 12.78 -7.66 14.33
N SER A 160 12.36 -8.69 13.60
CA SER A 160 13.18 -9.39 12.59
C SER A 160 12.83 -9.00 11.15
N TYR A 161 11.81 -8.17 10.93
CA TYR A 161 11.31 -7.86 9.58
C TYR A 161 11.73 -6.47 9.11
N ASN A 162 12.17 -6.40 7.87
CA ASN A 162 12.27 -5.20 7.05
C ASN A 162 10.99 -4.99 6.21
N HIS A 163 10.97 -3.94 5.39
CA HIS A 163 9.81 -3.53 4.60
C HIS A 163 9.26 -4.60 3.64
N PHE A 164 10.13 -5.48 3.14
CA PHE A 164 9.79 -6.52 2.16
C PHE A 164 9.64 -7.91 2.76
N ASP A 165 10.12 -8.15 3.97
CA ASP A 165 9.96 -9.45 4.64
C ASP A 165 8.48 -9.83 4.80
N LEU A 166 7.60 -8.84 4.89
CA LEU A 166 6.14 -9.02 4.87
C LEU A 166 5.60 -9.71 3.60
N VAL A 167 6.36 -9.69 2.51
CA VAL A 167 5.98 -10.28 1.22
C VAL A 167 6.69 -11.62 0.98
N ILE A 168 7.92 -11.77 1.47
CA ILE A 168 8.81 -12.89 1.09
C ILE A 168 9.19 -13.84 2.22
N ALA A 169 8.96 -13.47 3.48
CA ALA A 169 9.33 -14.31 4.62
C ALA A 169 8.47 -15.59 4.66
N HIS A 170 9.03 -16.66 5.22
CA HIS A 170 8.34 -17.95 5.32
C HIS A 170 7.55 -18.10 6.64
N ASP A 171 7.86 -17.29 7.64
CA ASP A 171 7.28 -17.26 8.98
C ASP A 171 6.20 -16.17 9.15
N THR A 172 5.80 -15.48 8.07
CA THR A 172 4.82 -14.37 8.10
C THR A 172 3.47 -14.81 8.67
N LYS A 173 3.13 -16.09 8.52
CA LYS A 173 1.91 -16.64 9.07
C LYS A 173 1.86 -16.50 10.59
N GLU A 174 2.86 -17.02 11.27
CA GLU A 174 2.93 -17.07 12.74
C GLU A 174 3.23 -15.69 13.31
N MET A 175 4.11 -14.94 12.65
CA MET A 175 4.58 -13.63 13.14
C MET A 175 3.56 -12.51 12.93
N MET A 176 2.59 -12.69 12.02
CA MET A 176 1.70 -11.60 11.61
C MET A 176 0.27 -12.03 11.22
N TYR A 177 0.11 -12.99 10.31
CA TYR A 177 -1.22 -13.27 9.74
C TYR A 177 -2.21 -13.81 10.77
N ASP A 178 -1.79 -14.70 11.66
CA ASP A 178 -2.69 -15.27 12.67
C ASP A 178 -3.28 -14.15 13.56
N HIS A 179 -2.44 -13.21 14.01
CA HIS A 179 -2.86 -12.04 14.79
C HIS A 179 -3.79 -11.10 14.01
N ILE A 180 -3.49 -10.82 12.74
CA ILE A 180 -4.35 -9.98 11.89
C ILE A 180 -5.72 -10.62 11.69
N VAL A 181 -5.77 -11.94 11.44
CA VAL A 181 -7.02 -12.67 11.23
C VAL A 181 -7.88 -12.64 12.50
N GLU A 182 -7.27 -12.75 13.68
CA GLU A 182 -7.98 -12.60 14.95
C GLU A 182 -8.63 -11.21 15.08
N ILE A 183 -7.88 -10.14 14.80
CA ILE A 183 -8.41 -8.76 14.82
C ILE A 183 -9.53 -8.58 13.79
N ILE A 184 -9.37 -9.12 12.58
CA ILE A 184 -10.41 -9.07 11.55
C ILE A 184 -11.66 -9.79 12.04
N GLY A 185 -11.53 -10.98 12.63
CA GLY A 185 -12.64 -11.75 13.16
C GLY A 185 -13.44 -11.01 14.25
N GLN A 186 -12.78 -10.15 15.04
CA GLN A 186 -13.41 -9.30 16.04
C GLN A 186 -14.14 -8.08 15.44
N ASN A 187 -13.72 -7.61 14.27
CA ASN A 187 -14.25 -6.40 13.62
C ASN A 187 -15.13 -6.68 12.40
N GLN A 188 -15.34 -7.94 12.03
CA GLN A 188 -16.20 -8.31 10.90
C GLN A 188 -17.69 -8.10 11.21
N GLU A 189 -18.34 -7.31 10.36
CA GLU A 189 -19.80 -7.27 10.30
C GLU A 189 -20.32 -8.49 9.52
N PRO A 190 -21.44 -9.08 9.95
CA PRO A 190 -22.04 -10.19 9.23
C PRO A 190 -22.69 -9.73 7.91
N PRO A 191 -22.85 -10.63 6.93
CA PRO A 191 -23.44 -10.29 5.64
C PRO A 191 -24.87 -9.73 5.81
N LEU A 192 -25.23 -8.80 4.93
CA LEU A 192 -26.60 -8.36 4.74
C LEU A 192 -27.41 -9.51 4.15
N VAL A 193 -28.47 -9.92 4.84
CA VAL A 193 -29.49 -10.83 4.30
C VAL A 193 -30.71 -9.98 3.97
N ASN A 194 -31.11 -9.94 2.70
CA ASN A 194 -32.22 -9.11 2.21
C ASN A 194 -32.08 -7.61 2.55
N GLY A 195 -30.85 -7.07 2.54
CA GLY A 195 -30.59 -5.65 2.83
C GLY A 195 -30.66 -5.25 4.31
N LEU A 196 -30.78 -6.20 5.24
CA LEU A 196 -30.81 -5.97 6.68
C LEU A 196 -29.58 -6.58 7.35
N SER A 197 -28.90 -5.79 8.21
CA SER A 197 -27.75 -6.23 9.00
C SER A 197 -28.17 -7.23 10.08
N THR A 198 -27.59 -8.43 10.08
CA THR A 198 -27.86 -9.43 11.12
C THR A 198 -26.98 -9.16 12.34
N LYS A 199 -27.41 -8.35 13.33
CA LYS A 199 -26.60 -8.15 14.56
C LYS A 199 -26.21 -9.50 15.20
N ARG A 200 -24.91 -9.77 15.35
CA ARG A 200 -24.43 -10.88 16.21
C ARG A 200 -24.76 -10.52 17.66
N THR A 201 -25.60 -11.33 18.32
CA THR A 201 -25.78 -11.26 19.77
C THR A 201 -24.47 -11.65 20.48
N PRO A 202 -24.02 -10.91 21.50
CA PRO A 202 -22.84 -11.29 22.27
C PRO A 202 -23.01 -12.68 22.88
N ARG A 203 -22.03 -13.57 22.71
CA ARG A 203 -21.96 -14.80 23.51
C ARG A 203 -21.62 -14.40 24.95
N SER A 204 -22.53 -14.71 25.87
CA SER A 204 -22.27 -14.66 27.30
C SER A 204 -21.13 -15.60 27.66
N PRO A 205 -20.17 -15.20 28.51
CA PRO A 205 -19.15 -16.09 29.02
C PRO A 205 -19.81 -17.17 29.89
N GLY A 206 -19.50 -18.43 29.59
CA GLY A 206 -19.82 -19.60 30.42
C GLY A 206 -18.58 -20.10 31.13
#